data_AF-A0A8S2TGJ9-F1
#
_entry.id   AF-A0A8S2TGJ9-F1
#
_cell.length_a   1.000
_cell.length_b   1.000
_cell.length_c   1.000
_cell.angle_alpha   90.00
_cell.angle_beta   90.00
_cell.angle_gamma   90.00
#
_symmetry.space_group_name_H-M   'P 1'
#
loop_
_entity.id
_entity.type
_entity.pdbx_description
1 polymer ?
#
loop_
_entity_poly.entity_id
_entity_poly.type
_entity_poly.pdbx_seq_one_letter_code
_entity_poly.pdbx_strand_id
1 'polypeptide(L)'
;RSVTNAADFVAVVDFDETSASYGHILKYVPLVSDSSKSIGQAGNGPHHSSISSDGKYFITGGLLSFLLKQKEVFVWGVSSNPTNGPEFLYALDVPGGCPDEFLPIGDAK
;
A
#
# COMPACT_ATOMS: atom_id res chain seq x y z
N ARG A 1 4.57 -23.57 6.98
CA ARG A 1 3.18 -23.03 6.97
C ARG A 1 2.94 -22.48 5.58
N SER A 2 1.89 -22.91 4.87
CA SER A 2 1.55 -22.33 3.56
C SER A 2 1.13 -20.88 3.75
N VAL A 3 1.78 -19.95 3.06
CA VAL A 3 1.51 -18.49 3.13
C VAL A 3 0.38 -18.04 2.20
N THR A 4 -0.30 -18.99 1.54
CA THR A 4 -1.28 -18.74 0.47
C THR A 4 -2.50 -17.90 0.87
N ASN A 5 -2.74 -17.67 2.17
CA ASN A 5 -3.86 -16.88 2.68
C ASN A 5 -3.44 -15.71 3.59
N ALA A 6 -2.15 -15.39 3.67
CA ALA A 6 -1.71 -14.21 4.40
C ALA A 6 -2.16 -12.96 3.63
N ALA A 7 -2.71 -11.96 4.34
CA ALA A 7 -3.02 -10.69 3.73
C ALA A 7 -1.74 -10.04 3.23
N ASP A 8 -1.80 -9.42 2.05
CA ASP A 8 -0.81 -8.43 1.65
C ASP A 8 -0.83 -7.28 2.65
N PHE A 9 0.31 -6.66 2.93
CA PHE A 9 0.41 -5.66 3.98
C PHE A 9 1.43 -4.58 3.66
N VAL A 10 1.31 -3.44 4.34
CA VAL A 10 2.34 -2.42 4.41
C VAL A 10 3.14 -2.64 5.70
N ALA A 11 4.46 -2.72 5.57
CA ALA A 11 5.37 -2.67 6.72
C ALA A 11 5.91 -1.26 6.89
N VAL A 12 5.87 -0.75 8.11
CA VAL A 12 6.54 0.49 8.49
C VAL A 12 7.84 0.13 9.17
N VAL A 13 8.96 0.51 8.57
CA VAL A 13 10.30 0.29 9.10
C VAL A 13 10.84 1.61 9.62
N ASP A 14 11.43 1.59 10.80
CA ASP A 14 12.14 2.74 11.34
C ASP A 14 13.49 2.90 10.65
N PHE A 15 13.72 4.06 10.05
CA PHE A 15 14.97 4.41 9.38
C PHE A 15 15.60 5.68 9.97
N ASP A 16 15.13 6.15 11.12
CA ASP A 16 15.81 7.22 11.87
C ASP A 16 17.05 6.64 12.56
N GLU A 17 18.24 7.03 12.09
CA GLU A 17 19.54 6.54 12.60
C GLU A 17 19.78 6.85 14.09
N THR A 18 19.04 7.80 14.66
CA THR A 18 19.12 8.16 16.08
C THR A 18 18.15 7.35 16.95
N SER A 19 17.22 6.63 16.33
CA SER A 19 16.20 5.85 17.02
C SER A 19 16.75 4.55 17.60
N ALA A 20 16.29 4.21 18.81
CA ALA A 20 16.59 2.91 19.42
C ALA A 20 15.97 1.73 18.65
N SER A 21 15.02 2.00 17.75
CA SER A 21 14.38 1.00 16.87
C SER A 21 14.84 1.07 15.42
N TYR A 22 15.94 1.77 15.10
CA TYR A 22 16.50 1.81 13.74
C TYR A 22 16.61 0.41 13.11
N GLY A 23 16.11 0.26 11.90
CA GLY A 23 16.09 -1.00 11.14
C GLY A 23 15.01 -1.99 11.57
N HIS A 24 14.20 -1.67 12.58
CA HIS A 24 13.11 -2.54 13.03
C HIS A 24 11.77 -2.17 12.39
N ILE A 25 10.90 -3.17 12.26
CA ILE A 25 9.51 -2.96 11.83
C ILE A 25 8.73 -2.42 13.02
N LEU A 26 8.21 -1.20 12.88
CA LEU A 26 7.32 -0.55 13.83
C LEU A 26 5.90 -1.10 13.75
N LYS A 27 5.44 -1.41 12.54
CA LYS A 27 4.06 -1.82 12.30
C LYS A 27 3.91 -2.67 11.05
N TYR A 28 3.02 -3.66 11.12
CA TYR A 28 2.42 -4.32 9.95
C TYR A 28 0.96 -3.87 9.86
N VAL A 29 0.55 -3.38 8.68
CA VAL A 29 -0.83 -2.98 8.40
C VAL A 29 -1.37 -3.88 7.28
N PRO A 30 -2.25 -4.84 7.58
CA PRO A 30 -2.82 -5.73 6.57
C PRO A 30 -3.81 -4.98 5.67
N LEU A 31 -3.82 -5.33 4.39
CA LEU A 31 -4.95 -5.01 3.51
C LEU A 31 -6.18 -5.76 4.02
N VAL A 32 -7.29 -5.06 4.17
CA VAL A 32 -8.54 -5.64 4.67
C VAL A 32 -9.44 -5.99 3.48
N SER A 33 -10.01 -7.19 3.50
CA SER A 33 -10.98 -7.60 2.49
C SER A 33 -12.29 -6.83 2.65
N ASP A 34 -12.87 -6.38 1.54
CA ASP A 34 -14.22 -5.81 1.49
C ASP A 34 -14.95 -6.39 0.28
N SER A 35 -15.78 -7.41 0.53
CA SER A 35 -16.52 -8.10 -0.51
C SER A 35 -17.56 -7.21 -1.18
N SER A 36 -18.08 -6.19 -0.49
CA SER A 36 -19.03 -5.23 -1.08
C SER A 36 -18.36 -4.32 -2.11
N LYS A 37 -17.03 -4.17 -2.03
CA LYS A 37 -16.21 -3.33 -2.91
C LYS A 37 -15.29 -4.14 -3.81
N SER A 38 -15.39 -5.47 -3.84
CA SER A 38 -14.50 -6.36 -4.60
C SER A 38 -13.01 -6.16 -4.27
N ILE A 39 -12.69 -6.06 -2.98
CA ILE A 39 -11.31 -5.93 -2.48
C ILE A 39 -10.90 -7.26 -1.85
N GLY A 40 -9.91 -7.93 -2.44
CA GLY A 40 -9.26 -9.12 -1.89
C GLY A 40 -8.08 -8.74 -1.00
N GLN A 41 -7.94 -9.37 0.17
CA GLN A 41 -6.83 -9.06 1.08
C GLN A 41 -5.50 -9.73 0.71
N ALA A 42 -5.51 -10.76 -0.14
CA ALA A 42 -4.35 -11.59 -0.41
C ALA A 42 -4.18 -11.84 -1.91
N GLY A 43 -2.95 -12.09 -2.34
CA GLY A 43 -2.64 -12.44 -3.72
C GLY A 43 -2.75 -11.26 -4.69
N ASN A 44 -2.70 -10.02 -4.18
CA ASN A 44 -2.73 -8.81 -5.01
C ASN A 44 -1.37 -8.56 -5.69
N GLY A 45 -0.28 -9.09 -5.13
CA GLY A 45 1.07 -8.89 -5.62
C GLY A 45 1.49 -7.42 -5.60
N PRO A 46 1.62 -6.79 -4.40
CA PRO A 46 2.10 -5.42 -4.29
C PRO A 46 3.46 -5.30 -4.95
N HIS A 47 3.62 -4.38 -5.92
CA HIS A 47 4.86 -4.29 -6.71
C HIS A 47 5.38 -2.86 -6.83
N HIS A 48 4.52 -1.90 -7.18
CA HIS A 48 4.88 -0.50 -7.33
C HIS A 48 4.17 0.35 -6.29
N SER A 49 4.84 1.41 -5.81
CA SER A 49 4.27 2.28 -4.80
C SER A 49 4.91 3.65 -4.78
N SER A 50 4.15 4.67 -4.42
CA SER A 50 4.66 6.04 -4.24
C SER A 50 3.90 6.77 -3.14
N ILE A 51 4.43 7.92 -2.74
CA ILE A 51 3.82 8.82 -1.76
C ILE A 51 3.44 10.12 -2.47
N SER A 52 2.28 10.69 -2.13
CA SER A 52 1.85 11.99 -2.64
C SER A 52 2.85 13.10 -2.26
N SER A 53 2.93 14.17 -3.06
CA SER A 53 3.87 15.27 -2.81
C SER A 53 3.68 15.95 -1.45
N ASP A 54 2.46 15.93 -0.92
CA ASP A 54 2.13 16.45 0.41
C ASP A 54 2.34 15.43 1.55
N GLY A 55 2.82 14.22 1.23
CA GLY A 55 3.13 13.17 2.20
C GLY A 55 1.91 12.50 2.83
N LYS A 56 0.68 12.84 2.41
CA LYS A 56 -0.55 12.36 3.09
C LYS A 56 -1.04 11.01 2.60
N TYR A 57 -0.72 10.63 1.36
CA TYR A 57 -1.21 9.42 0.76
C TYR A 57 -0.06 8.53 0.31
N PHE A 58 -0.09 7.28 0.75
CA PHE A 58 0.72 6.21 0.19
C PHE A 58 -0.15 5.41 -0.77
N ILE A 59 0.32 5.20 -1.99
CA ILE A 59 -0.44 4.53 -3.05
C ILE A 59 0.37 3.32 -3.50
N THR A 60 -0.30 2.17 -3.58
CA THR A 60 0.34 0.90 -3.99
C THR A 60 -0.45 0.25 -5.11
N GLY A 61 0.26 -0.33 -6.08
CA GLY A 61 -0.29 -1.12 -7.18
C GLY A 61 -0.15 -2.62 -6.93
N GLY A 62 -1.22 -3.37 -7.20
CA GLY A 62 -1.26 -4.83 -7.18
C GLY A 62 -1.16 -5.42 -8.59
N LEU A 63 0.01 -5.94 -8.96
CA LEU A 63 0.26 -6.55 -10.27
C LEU A 63 -0.69 -7.72 -10.55
N LEU A 64 -0.92 -8.57 -9.55
CA LEU A 64 -1.78 -9.74 -9.71
C LEU A 64 -3.27 -9.37 -9.61
N SER A 65 -3.60 -8.27 -8.94
CA SER A 65 -4.97 -7.74 -8.93
C SER A 65 -5.48 -7.40 -10.31
N PHE A 66 -4.63 -6.79 -11.14
CA PHE A 66 -4.94 -6.52 -12.55
C PHE A 66 -5.26 -7.82 -13.31
N LEU A 67 -4.44 -8.87 -13.15
CA LEU A 67 -4.66 -10.17 -13.81
C LEU A 67 -5.93 -10.87 -13.34
N LEU A 68 -6.31 -10.67 -12.07
CA LEU A 68 -7.51 -11.24 -11.45
C LEU A 68 -8.76 -10.38 -11.68
N LYS A 69 -8.67 -9.25 -12.38
CA LYS A 69 -9.77 -8.31 -12.65
C LYS A 69 -10.46 -7.83 -11.36
N GLN A 70 -9.65 -7.51 -10.35
CA GLN A 70 -10.10 -6.90 -9.10
C GLN A 70 -9.49 -5.49 -8.97
N LYS A 71 -9.92 -4.73 -7.96
CA LYS A 71 -9.31 -3.43 -7.66
C LYS A 71 -7.81 -3.59 -7.43
N GLU A 72 -7.03 -2.74 -8.06
CA GLU A 72 -5.58 -2.92 -8.22
C GLU A 72 -4.76 -1.77 -7.65
N VAL A 73 -5.36 -0.60 -7.44
CA VAL A 73 -4.70 0.53 -6.77
C VAL A 73 -5.27 0.66 -5.35
N PHE A 74 -4.42 0.56 -4.34
CA PHE A 74 -4.80 0.70 -2.93
C PHE A 74 -4.26 2.02 -2.40
N VAL A 75 -5.14 2.81 -1.76
CA VAL A 75 -4.81 4.13 -1.23
C VAL A 75 -4.82 4.07 0.28
N TRP A 76 -3.73 4.53 0.87
CA TRP A 76 -3.49 4.52 2.30
C TRP A 76 -3.24 5.94 2.81
N GLY A 77 -3.84 6.30 3.94
CA GLY A 77 -3.56 7.55 4.64
C GLY A 77 -2.31 7.41 5.50
N VAL A 78 -1.33 8.30 5.33
CA VAL A 78 -0.09 8.29 6.12
C VAL A 78 -0.35 8.94 7.48
N SER A 79 0.00 8.23 8.56
CA SER A 79 -0.12 8.77 9.92
C SER A 79 1.05 9.70 10.25
N SER A 80 0.77 10.77 11.00
CA SER A 80 1.81 11.64 11.57
C SER A 80 2.66 10.95 12.64
N ASN A 81 2.16 9.84 13.22
CA ASN A 81 2.93 8.97 14.10
C ASN A 81 3.16 7.61 13.43
N PRO A 82 4.40 7.25 13.04
CA PRO A 82 4.68 6.04 12.27
C PRO A 82 4.32 4.74 13.02
N THR A 83 4.26 4.76 14.35
CA THR A 83 3.86 3.58 15.15
C THR A 83 2.39 3.19 14.98
N ASN A 84 1.54 4.11 14.52
CA ASN A 84 0.15 3.79 14.17
C ASN A 84 0.05 3.04 12.84
N GLY A 85 1.06 3.17 11.96
CA GLY A 85 1.00 2.72 10.58
C GLY A 85 0.09 3.56 9.70
N PRO A 86 0.10 3.32 8.37
CA PRO A 86 -0.86 3.93 7.48
C PRO A 86 -2.27 3.32 7.66
N GLU A 87 -3.31 4.07 7.31
CA GLU A 87 -4.70 3.63 7.33
C GLU A 87 -5.14 3.23 5.92
N PHE A 88 -5.76 2.07 5.73
CA PHE A 88 -6.38 1.74 4.45
C PHE A 88 -7.64 2.58 4.22
N LEU A 89 -7.68 3.37 3.15
CA LEU A 89 -8.81 4.26 2.86
C LEU A 89 -9.78 3.64 1.85
N TYR A 90 -9.27 3.29 0.68
CA TYR A 90 -10.06 2.72 -0.41
C TYR A 90 -9.17 2.11 -1.49
N ALA A 91 -9.80 1.44 -2.46
CA ALA A 91 -9.13 0.92 -3.65
C ALA A 91 -9.86 1.30 -4.95
N LEU A 92 -9.10 1.42 -6.02
CA LEU A 92 -9.56 1.85 -7.34
C LEU A 92 -9.37 0.73 -8.37
N ASP A 93 -10.25 0.73 -9.37
CA ASP A 93 -10.13 -0.02 -10.61
C ASP A 93 -9.83 1.02 -11.69
N VAL A 94 -8.62 1.01 -12.23
CA VAL A 94 -8.14 2.05 -13.14
C VAL A 94 -8.05 1.46 -14.55
N PRO A 95 -8.81 1.98 -15.53
CA PRO A 95 -8.80 1.40 -16.87
C PRO A 95 -7.39 1.36 -17.48
N GLY A 96 -6.90 0.16 -17.79
CA GLY A 96 -5.68 -0.07 -18.54
C GLY A 96 -4.36 -0.19 -17.75
N GLY A 97 -4.38 -0.40 -16.43
CA GLY A 97 -3.17 -0.27 -15.60
C GLY A 97 -2.64 -1.55 -14.95
N CYS A 98 -1.47 -2.00 -15.38
CA CYS A 98 -0.46 -2.43 -14.40
C CYS A 98 0.39 -1.18 -14.12
N PRO A 99 0.11 -0.42 -13.05
CA PRO A 99 0.83 0.83 -12.80
C PRO A 99 2.32 0.54 -12.57
N ASP A 100 3.17 1.02 -13.48
CA ASP A 100 4.64 0.93 -13.36
C ASP A 100 5.17 1.98 -12.36
N GLU A 101 4.68 3.21 -12.42
CA GLU A 101 5.07 4.25 -11.46
C GLU A 101 3.91 5.18 -11.13
N PHE A 102 3.83 5.60 -9.87
CA PHE A 102 2.88 6.61 -9.42
C PHE A 102 3.58 7.95 -9.32
N LEU A 103 3.25 8.86 -10.24
CA LEU A 103 3.81 10.20 -10.23
C LEU A 103 2.95 11.14 -9.35
N PRO A 104 3.54 11.88 -8.41
CA PRO A 104 2.81 12.90 -7.68
C PRO A 104 2.34 13.99 -8.65
N ILE A 105 1.06 14.35 -8.57
CA ILE A 105 0.50 15.48 -9.31
C ILE A 105 0.91 16.76 -8.57
N GLY A 106 1.69 17.62 -9.23
CA GLY A 106 2.24 18.83 -8.62
C GLY A 106 3.58 18.60 -7.92
N ASP A 107 4.61 18.37 -8.71
CA ASP A 107 5.79 19.23 -8.88
C ASP A 107 6.58 18.63 -10.05
N ALA A 108 5.92 18.59 -11.22
CA ALA A 108 6.64 18.41 -12.48
C ALA A 108 7.44 19.69 -12.71
N LYS A 109 8.76 19.61 -12.58
CA LYS A 109 9.63 20.61 -13.21
C LYS A 109 9.43 20.60 -14.72
#